data_AF-A0A2V5NF47-F1
#
_entry.id   AF-A0A2V5NF47-F1
#
_cell.length_a   1.000
_cell.length_b   1.000
_cell.length_c   1.000
_cell.angle_alpha   90.00
_cell.angle_beta   90.00
_cell.angle_gamma   90.00
#
_symmetry.space_group_name_H-M   'P 1'
#
loop_
_entity.id
_entity.type
_entity.pdbx_description
1 polymer ?
#
loop_
_entity_poly.entity_id
_entity_poly.type
_entity_poly.pdbx_seq_one_letter_code
_entity_poly.pdbx_strand_id
1 'polypeptide(L)' 'MNSSKIPNRPEAAAISSEALVGLGITIGALGLLGLLLGLAQHMRSVPGGAMLLFGLGAGLVVLGIIIAAAARAGKRR' A
#
# COMPACT_ATOMS: atom_id res chain seq x y z
N MET A 1 -42.59 -23.49 13.63
CA MET A 1 -41.15 -23.83 13.75
C MET A 1 -40.35 -22.59 13.40
N ASN A 2 -39.68 -21.98 14.38
CA ASN A 2 -38.83 -20.81 14.16
C ASN A 2 -37.48 -21.27 13.60
N SER A 3 -37.20 -20.91 12.35
CA SER A 3 -35.89 -21.14 11.72
C SER A 3 -34.91 -20.12 12.28
N SER A 4 -33.95 -20.58 13.09
CA SER A 4 -32.86 -19.76 13.60
C SER A 4 -32.04 -19.23 12.43
N LYS A 5 -32.21 -17.95 12.09
CA LYS A 5 -31.28 -17.25 11.20
C LYS A 5 -29.93 -17.16 11.93
N ILE A 6 -29.01 -18.01 11.49
CA ILE A 6 -27.61 -18.05 11.91
C ILE A 6 -27.00 -16.65 11.72
N PRO A 7 -26.57 -15.94 12.77
CA PRO A 7 -25.84 -14.68 12.63
C PRO A 7 -24.36 -15.02 12.60
N ASN A 8 -23.84 -15.44 11.44
CA ASN A 8 -22.40 -15.74 11.31
C ASN A 8 -21.92 -15.54 9.87
N ARG A 9 -22.32 -14.43 9.25
CA ARG A 9 -21.55 -13.92 8.12
C ARG A 9 -20.57 -12.92 8.71
N PRO A 10 -19.26 -13.22 8.78
CA PRO A 10 -18.30 -12.16 8.96
C PRO A 10 -18.51 -11.21 7.78
N GLU A 11 -19.02 -10.01 8.05
CA GLU A 11 -18.89 -8.89 7.15
C GLU A 11 -17.39 -8.67 6.98
N ALA A 12 -16.78 -9.41 6.06
CA ALA A 12 -15.52 -9.03 5.47
C ALA A 12 -15.78 -7.63 4.95
N ALA A 13 -15.26 -6.63 5.67
CA ALA A 13 -15.42 -5.22 5.34
C ALA A 13 -15.20 -5.11 3.83
N ALA A 14 -16.27 -4.82 3.09
CA ALA A 14 -16.23 -4.73 1.64
C ALA A 14 -15.48 -3.44 1.33
N ILE A 15 -14.15 -3.50 1.39
CA ILE A 15 -13.29 -2.38 1.06
C ILE A 15 -13.56 -2.09 -0.41
N SER A 16 -14.15 -0.93 -0.69
CA SER A 16 -14.46 -0.50 -2.06
C SER A 16 -13.18 -0.59 -2.90
N SER A 17 -13.29 -1.19 -4.09
CA SER A 17 -12.16 -1.38 -4.99
C SER A 17 -11.46 -0.05 -5.33
N GLU A 18 -12.20 1.06 -5.30
CA GLU A 18 -11.67 2.41 -5.49
C GLU A 18 -10.78 2.87 -4.34
N ALA A 19 -11.17 2.56 -3.09
CA ALA A 19 -10.36 2.83 -1.91
C ALA A 19 -9.06 2.04 -1.95
N LEU A 20 -9.09 0.80 -2.45
CA LEU A 20 -7.90 -0.05 -2.59
C LEU A 20 -6.95 0.46 -3.68
N VAL A 21 -7.48 0.93 -4.82
CA VAL A 21 -6.66 1.60 -5.85
C VAL A 21 -6.07 2.91 -5.31
N GLY A 22 -6.88 3.76 -4.68
CA GLY A 22 -6.43 5.03 -4.11
C GLY A 22 -5.34 4.83 -3.06
N LEU A 23 -5.49 3.81 -2.22
CA LEU A 23 -4.51 3.43 -1.20
C LEU A 23 -3.20 2.89 -1.82
N GLY A 24 -3.28 2.13 -2.91
CA GLY A 24 -2.09 1.71 -3.66
C GLY A 24 -1.32 2.90 -4.25
N ILE A 25 -2.03 3.88 -4.81
CA ILE A 25 -1.43 5.10 -5.37
C ILE A 25 -0.77 5.95 -4.28
N THR A 26 -1.44 6.17 -3.14
CA THR A 26 -0.87 6.96 -2.04
C THR A 26 0.35 6.28 -1.42
N ILE A 27 0.31 4.96 -1.22
CA ILE A 27 1.48 4.19 -0.74
C ILE A 27 2.64 4.29 -1.74
N GLY A 28 2.36 4.14 -3.04
CA GLY A 28 3.37 4.29 -4.09
C GLY A 28 3.99 5.69 -4.11
N ALA A 29 3.18 6.74 -3.99
CA ALA A 29 3.64 8.12 -3.95
C ALA A 29 4.50 8.41 -2.70
N LEU A 30 4.08 7.93 -1.52
CA LEU A 30 4.86 8.02 -0.28
C LEU A 30 6.21 7.30 -0.40
N GLY A 31 6.24 6.13 -1.05
CA GLY A 31 7.47 5.42 -1.32
C GLY A 31 8.42 6.19 -2.24
N LEU A 32 7.89 6.78 -3.31
CA LEU A 32 8.69 7.60 -4.23
C LEU A 32 9.28 8.82 -3.50
N LEU A 33 8.48 9.50 -2.67
CA LEU A 33 8.96 10.60 -1.84
C LEU A 33 10.04 10.15 -0.85
N GLY A 34 9.90 8.98 -0.23
CA GLY A 34 10.91 8.39 0.65
C GLY A 34 12.22 8.08 -0.08
N LEU A 35 12.15 7.52 -1.29
CA LEU A 35 13.32 7.28 -2.15
C LEU A 35 14.03 8.58 -2.51
N LEU A 36 13.28 9.59 -2.94
CA LEU A 36 13.83 10.90 -3.29
C LEU A 36 14.46 11.59 -2.07
N LEU A 37 13.84 11.47 -0.90
CA LEU A 37 14.38 11.99 0.35
C LEU A 37 15.67 11.26 0.76
N GLY A 38 15.68 9.92 0.68
CA GLY A 38 16.88 9.12 0.94
C GLY A 38 18.01 9.45 -0.03
N LEU A 39 17.71 9.64 -1.31
CA LEU A 39 18.67 10.05 -2.34
C LEU A 39 19.22 11.46 -2.06
N ALA A 40 18.35 12.41 -1.70
CA ALA A 40 18.76 13.76 -1.32
C ALA A 40 19.67 13.75 -0.07
N GLN A 41 19.35 12.93 0.94
CA GLN A 41 20.21 12.77 2.13
C GLN A 41 21.53 12.07 1.81
N HIS A 42 21.53 11.13 0.86
CA HIS A 42 22.75 10.47 0.38
C HIS A 42 23.68 11.48 -0.29
N MET A 43 23.14 12.36 -1.15
CA MET A 43 23.90 13.46 -1.75
C MET A 43 24.41 14.48 -0.73
N ARG A 44 23.73 14.60 0.42
CA ARG A 44 24.12 15.49 1.52
C ARG A 44 25.11 14.87 2.50
N SER A 45 25.66 13.68 2.18
CA SER A 45 26.64 12.95 3.01
C SER A 45 26.14 12.58 4.41
N VAL A 46 24.84 12.26 4.56
CA VAL A 46 24.26 11.76 5.83
C VAL A 46 24.04 10.24 5.73
N PRO A 47 25.04 9.41 6.10
CA PRO A 47 25.04 7.98 5.74
C PRO A 47 23.99 7.14 6.51
N GLY A 48 23.68 7.49 7.75
CA GLY A 48 22.79 6.67 8.59
C GLY A 48 21.31 6.78 8.23
N GLY A 49 20.81 8.00 8.03
CA GLY A 49 19.38 8.24 7.73
C GLY A 49 19.01 7.92 6.29
N ALA A 50 19.91 8.19 5.35
CA ALA A 50 19.66 8.02 3.93
C ALA A 50 19.37 6.55 3.56
N MET A 51 20.13 5.61 4.11
CA MET A 51 20.00 4.18 3.79
C MET A 51 18.66 3.60 4.29
N LEU A 52 18.21 4.04 5.47
CA LEU A 52 16.91 3.66 6.02
C LEU A 52 15.75 4.25 5.21
N LEU A 53 15.80 5.55 4.88
CA LEU A 53 14.73 6.20 4.11
C LEU A 53 14.67 5.69 2.66
N PHE A 54 15.82 5.39 2.07
CA PHE A 54 15.87 4.81 0.72
C PHE A 54 15.28 3.40 0.70
N GLY A 55 15.64 2.55 1.67
CA GLY A 55 15.07 1.20 1.80
C GLY A 55 13.57 1.22 2.10
N LEU A 56 13.13 2.08 3.02
CA LEU A 56 11.71 2.26 3.35
C LEU A 56 10.92 2.77 2.13
N GLY A 57 11.47 3.75 1.41
CA GLY A 57 10.88 4.28 0.19
C GLY A 57 10.71 3.21 -0.89
N ALA A 58 11.75 2.42 -1.15
CA ALA A 58 11.70 1.30 -2.09
C ALA A 58 10.61 0.29 -1.71
N GLY A 59 10.55 -0.09 -0.43
CA GLY A 59 9.55 -1.02 0.09
C GLY A 59 8.11 -0.51 -0.09
N LEU A 60 7.87 0.77 0.20
CA LEU A 60 6.56 1.39 0.00
C LEU A 60 6.17 1.47 -1.48
N VAL A 61 7.11 1.78 -2.39
CA VAL A 61 6.81 1.76 -3.84
C VAL A 61 6.37 0.36 -4.27
N VAL A 62 7.14 -0.67 -3.90
CA VAL A 62 6.82 -2.07 -4.25
C VAL A 62 5.47 -2.48 -3.68
N LEU A 63 5.18 -2.13 -2.42
CA LEU A 63 3.89 -2.41 -1.79
C LEU A 63 2.73 -1.71 -2.52
N GLY A 64 2.90 -0.43 -2.88
CA GLY A 64 1.90 0.32 -3.65
C GLY A 64 1.62 -0.31 -5.02
N ILE A 65 2.65 -0.79 -5.71
CA ILE A 65 2.51 -1.51 -7.00
C ILE A 65 1.73 -2.81 -6.82
N ILE A 66 2.05 -3.60 -5.78
CA ILE A 66 1.35 -4.88 -5.51
C ILE A 66 -0.13 -4.61 -5.23
N ILE A 67 -0.45 -3.61 -4.40
CA ILE A 67 -1.83 -3.25 -4.08
C ILE A 67 -2.58 -2.78 -5.34
N ALA A 68 -1.98 -1.91 -6.14
CA ALA A 68 -2.57 -1.45 -7.40
C ALA A 68 -2.78 -2.60 -8.41
N ALA A 69 -1.81 -3.53 -8.50
CA ALA A 69 -1.91 -4.71 -9.36
C ALA A 69 -3.00 -5.68 -8.87
N ALA A 70 -3.08 -5.92 -7.57
CA ALA A 70 -4.13 -6.76 -6.97
C ALA A 70 -5.52 -6.17 -7.17
N ALA A 71 -5.67 -4.85 -7.00
CA ALA A 71 -6.92 -4.15 -7.31
C ALA A 71 -7.33 -4.31 -8.78
N ARG A 72 -6.35 -4.18 -9.69
CA ARG A 72 -6.57 -4.33 -11.13
C ARG A 72 -6.94 -5.76 -11.52
N ALA A 73 -6.34 -6.76 -10.88
CA ALA A 73 -6.68 -8.17 -11.09
C ALA A 73 -8.08 -8.52 -10.57
N GLY A 74 -8.49 -7.94 -9.43
CA GLY A 74 -9.84 -8.09 -8.87
C GLY A 74 -10.94 -7.53 -9.76
N LYS A 75 -10.67 -6.47 -10.54
CA LYS A 75 -11.62 -5.86 -11.47
C LYS A 75 -11.84 -6.63 -12.77
N ARG A 76 -11.08 -7.71 -13.02
CA ARG A 76 -11.23 -8.59 -14.21
C ARG A 76 -12.03 -9.88 -13.95
N ARG A 77 -12.42 -10.17 -12.70
CA ARG A 77 -13.37 -11.24 -12.36
C ARG A 77 -14.76 -10.68 -12.14
#